data_AF-A0A355WLR3-F1
#
_entry.id   AF-A0A355WLR3-F1
#
_cell.length_a   1.000
_cell.length_b   1.000
_cell.length_c   1.000
_cell.angle_alpha   90.00
_cell.angle_beta   90.00
_cell.angle_gamma   90.00
#
_symmetry.space_group_name_H-M   'P 1'
#
loop_
_entity.id
_entity.type
_entity.pdbx_description
1 polymer ?
#
loop_
_entity_poly.entity_id
_entity_poly.type
_entity_poly.pdbx_seq_one_letter_code
_entity_poly.pdbx_strand_id
1 'polypeptide(L)'
;FVTPAGEIVNLMSELHKDNTGYDLKDLFIGAEGTLGVITAAVLKLVPTPKAYATAMVSVPSIDTALALLHKIQAVSGGAVEAFEYMPRNYFRRLAMLDPNAPMPFAKPAEIGILIEVAAASQRDAIALEDGSIPVQNTLLD
;
A
#
# COMPACT_ATOMS: atom_id res chain seq x y z
N PHE A 1 6.98 25.45 6.93
CA PHE A 1 8.14 24.94 7.69
C PHE A 1 8.87 26.10 8.35
N VAL A 2 9.72 25.81 9.32
CA VAL A 2 10.59 26.78 10.00
C VAL A 2 12.03 26.55 9.53
N THR A 3 12.69 27.59 9.01
CA THR A 3 14.08 27.51 8.53
C THR A 3 15.06 27.46 9.72
N PRO A 4 16.35 27.12 9.50
CA PRO A 4 17.36 27.19 10.55
C PRO A 4 17.55 28.60 11.15
N ALA A 5 17.23 29.65 10.39
CA ALA A 5 17.23 31.03 10.86
C ALA A 5 15.98 31.40 11.70
N GLY A 6 15.03 30.46 11.87
CA GLY A 6 13.78 30.67 12.59
C GLY A 6 12.67 31.31 11.75
N GLU A 7 12.87 31.47 10.44
CA GLU A 7 11.87 32.08 9.56
C GLU A 7 10.75 31.09 9.27
N ILE A 8 9.51 31.60 9.25
CA ILE A 8 8.35 30.80 8.88
C ILE A 8 8.11 30.93 7.39
N VAL A 9 8.20 29.80 6.69
CA VAL A 9 7.75 29.70 5.30
C VAL A 9 6.41 28.97 5.28
N ASN A 10 5.37 29.65 4.84
CA ASN A 10 4.02 29.11 4.77
C ASN A 10 3.64 28.75 3.32
N LEU A 11 3.53 27.45 3.06
CA LEU A 11 3.11 26.88 1.76
C LEU A 11 1.78 26.13 1.89
N MET A 12 0.99 26.42 2.93
CA MET A 12 -0.29 25.76 3.19
C MET A 12 -1.31 26.18 2.14
N SER A 13 -1.53 25.32 1.15
CA SER A 13 -2.52 25.51 0.09
C SER A 13 -3.41 24.28 -0.01
N GLU A 14 -4.72 24.51 -0.07
CA GLU A 14 -5.74 23.47 -0.29
C GLU A 14 -6.07 23.30 -1.79
N LEU A 15 -5.43 24.09 -2.65
CA LEU A 15 -5.70 24.08 -4.07
C LEU A 15 -5.19 22.79 -4.71
N HIS A 16 -6.04 22.16 -5.53
CA HIS A 16 -5.62 21.03 -6.36
C HIS A 16 -4.63 21.44 -7.46
N LYS A 17 -4.68 22.70 -7.91
CA LYS A 17 -3.79 23.27 -8.91
C LYS A 17 -3.38 24.67 -8.49
N ASP A 18 -2.08 24.85 -8.30
CA ASP A 18 -1.44 26.12 -7.97
C ASP A 18 -0.11 26.20 -8.72
N ASN A 19 -0.03 27.12 -9.68
CA ASN A 19 1.14 27.30 -10.55
C ASN A 19 1.86 28.63 -10.27
N THR A 20 1.73 29.16 -9.05
CA THR A 20 2.31 30.46 -8.68
C THR A 20 3.78 30.32 -8.23
N GLY A 21 4.67 30.15 -9.21
CA GLY A 21 6.12 30.04 -8.96
C GLY A 21 6.59 28.60 -8.79
N TYR A 22 7.66 28.40 -8.01
CA TYR A 22 8.26 27.08 -7.79
C TYR A 22 7.52 26.27 -6.73
N ASP A 23 7.45 24.96 -6.90
CA ASP A 23 6.93 24.08 -5.85
C ASP A 23 8.00 23.82 -4.78
N LEU A 24 8.10 24.76 -3.83
CA LEU A 24 9.01 24.64 -2.71
C LEU A 24 8.61 23.52 -1.73
N LYS A 25 7.40 22.94 -1.82
CA LYS A 25 6.99 21.83 -0.94
C LYS A 25 7.80 20.57 -1.22
N ASP A 26 8.02 20.27 -2.50
CA ASP A 26 8.78 19.09 -2.95
C ASP A 26 10.25 19.14 -2.55
N LEU A 27 10.81 20.32 -2.33
CA LEU A 27 12.18 20.45 -1.80
C LEU A 27 12.29 19.97 -0.35
N PHE A 28 11.20 20.06 0.43
CA PHE A 28 11.18 19.66 1.85
C PHE A 28 10.70 18.22 2.04
N ILE A 29 9.90 17.68 1.11
CA ILE A 29 9.47 16.28 1.14
C ILE A 29 10.70 15.41 0.86
N GLY A 30 11.08 14.58 1.83
CA GLY A 30 12.30 13.76 1.75
C GLY A 30 13.60 14.47 2.17
N ALA A 31 13.54 15.72 2.64
CA ALA A 31 14.72 16.44 3.11
C ALA A 31 15.23 15.98 4.49
N GLU A 32 14.47 15.11 5.18
CA GLU A 32 14.85 14.51 6.46
C GLU A 32 15.26 15.54 7.54
N GLY A 33 14.66 16.73 7.51
CA GLY A 33 14.92 17.81 8.47
C GLY A 33 16.17 18.64 8.20
N THR A 34 16.94 18.35 7.14
CA THR A 34 18.20 19.06 6.83
C THR A 34 17.99 20.50 6.34
N LEU A 35 16.81 20.80 5.79
CA LEU A 35 16.45 22.13 5.27
C LEU A 35 15.59 22.96 6.24
N GLY A 36 15.16 22.37 7.36
CA GLY A 36 14.27 23.00 8.33
C GLY A 36 13.26 22.02 8.92
N VAL A 37 12.35 22.55 9.76
CA VAL A 37 11.35 21.74 10.48
C VAL A 37 9.97 21.95 9.88
N ILE A 38 9.33 20.87 9.44
CA ILE A 38 7.91 20.90 9.03
C ILE A 38 7.05 20.97 10.29
N THR A 39 6.22 22.01 10.41
CA THR A 39 5.36 22.26 11.59
C THR A 39 3.88 22.02 11.34
N ALA A 40 3.46 22.01 10.07
CA ALA A 40 2.10 21.73 9.64
C ALA A 40 2.12 21.27 8.17
N ALA A 41 1.09 20.55 7.73
CA ALA A 41 0.90 20.11 6.35
C ALA A 41 -0.59 20.07 5.98
N VAL A 42 -0.91 20.37 4.72
CA VAL A 42 -2.21 20.07 4.12
C VAL A 42 -2.08 18.75 3.37
N LEU A 43 -2.96 17.79 3.67
CA LEU A 43 -2.95 16.46 3.06
C LEU A 43 -4.23 16.23 2.27
N LYS A 44 -4.09 15.62 1.09
CA LYS A 44 -5.24 15.15 0.31
C LYS A 44 -5.83 13.91 0.97
N LEU A 45 -7.11 13.95 1.30
CA LEU A 45 -7.86 12.75 1.71
C LEU A 45 -8.38 12.01 0.48
N VAL A 46 -8.52 10.69 0.62
CA VAL A 46 -9.17 9.81 -0.36
C VAL A 46 -10.40 9.16 0.26
N PRO A 47 -11.42 8.78 -0.54
CA PRO A 47 -12.56 8.03 -0.02
C PRO A 47 -12.12 6.71 0.62
N THR A 48 -12.70 6.36 1.76
CA THR A 48 -12.47 5.06 2.40
C THR A 48 -12.94 3.93 1.49
N PRO A 49 -12.12 2.89 1.23
CA PRO A 49 -12.58 1.69 0.55
C PRO A 49 -13.77 1.04 1.26
N LYS A 50 -14.68 0.47 0.48
CA LYS A 50 -15.93 -0.11 0.99
C LYS A 50 -15.79 -1.58 1.39
N ALA A 51 -14.81 -2.27 0.83
CA ALA A 51 -14.43 -3.64 1.17
C ALA A 51 -12.97 -3.87 0.78
N TYR A 52 -12.37 -4.91 1.35
CA TYR A 52 -11.03 -5.38 1.00
C TYR A 52 -11.06 -6.87 0.71
N ALA A 53 -10.19 -7.31 -0.17
CA ALA A 53 -9.79 -8.71 -0.31
C ALA A 53 -8.31 -8.82 -0.01
N THR A 54 -7.95 -9.73 0.91
CA THR A 54 -6.57 -9.95 1.32
C THR A 54 -6.22 -11.42 1.14
N ALA A 55 -5.06 -11.70 0.56
CA ALA A 55 -4.56 -13.06 0.40
C ALA A 55 -3.07 -13.14 0.75
N MET A 56 -2.67 -14.26 1.31
CA MET A 56 -1.26 -14.64 1.45
C MET A 56 -1.00 -15.80 0.49
N VAL A 57 -0.10 -15.62 -0.46
CA VAL A 57 0.20 -16.61 -1.51
C VAL A 57 1.67 -17.00 -1.51
N SER A 58 1.96 -18.26 -1.83
CA SER A 58 3.34 -18.74 -2.02
C SER A 58 3.59 -18.95 -3.51
N VAL A 59 4.65 -18.34 -4.03
CA VAL A 59 5.08 -18.48 -5.43
C VAL A 59 6.50 -19.05 -5.51
N PRO A 60 6.87 -19.73 -6.61
CA PRO A 60 8.17 -20.40 -6.72
C PRO A 60 9.32 -19.46 -7.08
N SER A 61 9.06 -18.27 -7.64
CA SER A 61 10.09 -17.33 -8.09
C SER A 61 9.60 -15.89 -8.10
N ILE A 62 10.55 -14.94 -8.16
CA ILE A 62 10.27 -13.50 -8.28
C ILE A 62 9.58 -13.21 -9.63
N ASP A 63 9.97 -13.89 -10.71
CA ASP A 63 9.31 -13.72 -12.01
C ASP A 63 7.83 -14.11 -11.93
N THR A 64 7.49 -15.18 -11.20
CA THR A 64 6.09 -15.55 -10.95
C THR A 64 5.38 -14.51 -10.08
N ALA A 65 6.05 -13.94 -9.07
CA ALA A 65 5.49 -12.85 -8.27
C ALA A 65 5.16 -11.61 -9.11
N LEU A 66 6.05 -11.20 -10.01
CA LEU A 66 5.83 -10.06 -10.91
C LEU A 66 4.71 -10.33 -11.91
N ALA A 67 4.67 -11.54 -12.50
CA ALA A 67 3.58 -11.95 -13.37
C ALA A 67 2.22 -11.91 -12.63
N LEU A 68 2.20 -12.35 -11.37
CA LEU A 68 1.02 -12.26 -10.51
C LEU A 68 0.61 -10.81 -10.23
N LEU A 69 1.55 -9.93 -9.87
CA LEU A 69 1.28 -8.51 -9.66
C LEU A 69 0.61 -7.89 -10.89
N HIS A 70 1.19 -8.08 -12.08
CA HIS A 70 0.62 -7.54 -13.31
C HIS A 70 -0.78 -8.08 -13.59
N LYS A 71 -1.00 -9.38 -13.37
CA LYS A 71 -2.32 -9.99 -13.54
C LYS A 71 -3.34 -9.35 -12.60
N ILE A 72 -3.02 -9.23 -11.31
CA ILE A 72 -3.93 -8.68 -10.30
C ILE A 72 -4.20 -7.20 -10.56
N GLN A 73 -3.18 -6.42 -10.95
CA GLN A 73 -3.36 -5.03 -11.37
C GLN A 73 -4.30 -4.92 -12.57
N ALA A 74 -4.18 -5.81 -13.56
CA ALA A 74 -5.03 -5.80 -14.74
C ALA A 74 -6.49 -6.14 -14.40
N VAL A 75 -6.75 -7.20 -13.62
CA VAL A 75 -8.12 -7.61 -13.27
C VAL A 75 -8.80 -6.68 -12.26
N SER A 76 -8.04 -6.07 -11.36
CA SER A 76 -8.57 -5.12 -10.37
C SER A 76 -8.71 -3.69 -10.90
N GLY A 77 -8.28 -3.40 -12.14
CA GLY A 77 -8.29 -2.05 -12.69
C GLY A 77 -7.35 -1.08 -11.94
N GLY A 78 -6.25 -1.61 -11.37
CA GLY A 78 -5.29 -0.84 -10.58
C GLY A 78 -5.67 -0.62 -9.12
N ALA A 79 -6.61 -1.40 -8.57
CA ALA A 79 -7.04 -1.28 -7.18
C ALA A 79 -6.20 -2.10 -6.16
N VAL A 80 -4.98 -2.47 -6.54
CA VAL A 80 -4.02 -3.11 -5.63
C VAL A 80 -3.49 -2.06 -4.67
N GLU A 81 -3.79 -2.22 -3.38
CA GLU A 81 -3.31 -1.33 -2.31
C GLU A 81 -1.99 -1.81 -1.72
N ALA A 82 -1.79 -3.14 -1.64
CA ALA A 82 -0.56 -3.74 -1.14
C ALA A 82 -0.16 -4.98 -1.95
N PHE A 83 1.15 -5.13 -2.17
CA PHE A 83 1.77 -6.33 -2.74
C PHE A 83 3.15 -6.51 -2.10
N GLU A 84 3.16 -7.10 -0.91
CA GLU A 84 4.36 -7.15 -0.07
C GLU A 84 5.12 -8.46 -0.26
N TYR A 85 6.39 -8.34 -0.62
CA TYR A 85 7.29 -9.48 -0.81
C TYR A 85 7.88 -9.97 0.52
N MET A 86 7.72 -11.26 0.80
CA MET A 86 8.23 -11.92 1.99
C MET A 86 9.07 -13.14 1.59
N PRO A 87 10.41 -13.06 1.61
CA PRO A 87 11.27 -14.18 1.25
C PRO A 87 11.22 -15.31 2.30
N ARG A 88 11.58 -16.54 1.92
CA ARG A 88 11.64 -17.70 2.84
C ARG A 88 12.38 -17.44 4.16
N ASN A 89 13.47 -16.66 4.13
CA ASN A 89 14.24 -16.33 5.33
C ASN A 89 13.48 -15.43 6.31
N TYR A 90 12.51 -14.63 5.85
CA TYR A 90 11.60 -13.87 6.70
C TYR A 90 10.81 -14.82 7.61
N PHE A 91 10.09 -15.78 7.01
CA PHE A 91 9.29 -16.75 7.76
C PHE A 91 10.14 -17.61 8.70
N ARG A 92 11.32 -18.04 8.22
CA ARG A 92 12.27 -18.79 9.06
C ARG A 92 12.69 -17.98 10.29
N ARG A 93 13.00 -16.68 10.11
CA ARG A 93 13.42 -15.81 11.22
C ARG A 93 12.29 -15.53 12.18
N LEU A 94 11.08 -15.32 11.67
CA LEU A 94 9.88 -15.16 12.49
C LEU A 94 9.69 -16.38 13.41
N ALA A 95 9.76 -17.60 12.86
CA ALA A 95 9.66 -18.84 13.64
C ALA A 95 10.73 -18.99 14.72
N MET A 96 11.93 -18.43 14.50
CA MET A 96 13.02 -18.46 15.48
C MET A 96 12.82 -17.44 16.60
N LEU A 97 12.25 -16.27 16.29
CA LEU A 97 12.00 -15.20 17.26
C LEU A 97 10.75 -15.48 18.10
N ASP A 98 9.72 -16.03 17.47
CA ASP A 98 8.48 -16.46 18.12
C ASP A 98 8.02 -17.80 17.53
N PRO A 99 8.32 -18.93 18.21
CA PRO A 99 7.88 -20.25 17.78
C PRO A 99 6.36 -20.45 17.76
N ASN A 100 5.60 -19.58 18.43
CA ASN A 100 4.14 -19.65 18.47
C ASN A 100 3.47 -18.72 17.46
N ALA A 101 4.25 -17.95 16.69
CA ALA A 101 3.71 -17.07 15.67
C ALA A 101 2.92 -17.88 14.63
N PRO A 102 1.69 -17.47 14.29
CA PRO A 102 0.91 -18.16 13.28
C PRO A 102 1.60 -18.08 11.93
N MET A 103 1.84 -19.23 11.31
CA MET A 103 2.40 -19.31 9.96
C MET A 103 1.27 -19.37 8.94
N PRO A 104 1.29 -18.55 7.89
CA PRO A 104 0.21 -18.51 6.90
C PRO A 104 0.14 -19.77 6.02
N PHE A 105 1.18 -20.60 6.04
CA PHE A 105 1.29 -21.80 5.21
C PHE A 105 1.71 -23.01 6.05
N ALA A 106 1.18 -24.19 5.71
CA ALA A 106 1.55 -25.45 6.36
C ALA A 106 3.01 -25.85 6.10
N LYS A 107 3.57 -25.42 4.97
CA LYS A 107 4.99 -25.55 4.64
C LYS A 107 5.59 -24.17 4.44
N PRO A 108 6.87 -23.94 4.76
CA PRO A 108 7.51 -22.65 4.50
C PRO A 108 7.35 -22.24 3.03
N ALA A 109 6.84 -21.04 2.78
CA ALA A 109 6.80 -20.48 1.44
C ALA A 109 8.23 -20.27 0.91
N GLU A 110 8.43 -20.53 -0.38
CA GLU A 110 9.67 -20.15 -1.05
C GLU A 110 9.73 -18.62 -1.19
N ILE A 111 8.65 -18.03 -1.72
CA ILE A 111 8.38 -16.60 -1.69
C ILE A 111 6.92 -16.42 -1.28
N GLY A 112 6.69 -15.79 -0.13
CA GLY A 112 5.37 -15.35 0.29
C GLY A 112 5.08 -13.97 -0.27
N ILE A 113 3.85 -13.74 -0.73
CA ILE A 113 3.35 -12.42 -1.10
C ILE A 113 2.07 -12.16 -0.30
N LEU A 114 2.02 -11.03 0.40
CA LEU A 114 0.78 -10.50 0.96
C LEU A 114 0.17 -9.54 -0.06
N ILE A 115 -1.07 -9.82 -0.46
CA ILE A 115 -1.78 -9.06 -1.47
C ILE A 115 -3.03 -8.46 -0.83
N GLU A 116 -3.28 -7.18 -1.09
CA GLU A 116 -4.53 -6.52 -0.72
C GLU A 116 -5.10 -5.72 -1.89
N VAL A 117 -6.39 -5.93 -2.14
CA VAL A 117 -7.16 -5.22 -3.17
C VAL A 117 -8.35 -4.53 -2.50
N ALA A 118 -8.56 -3.26 -2.82
CA ALA A 118 -9.62 -2.43 -2.25
C ALA A 118 -10.77 -2.20 -3.23
N ALA A 119 -12.01 -2.35 -2.74
CA ALA A 119 -13.21 -1.99 -3.49
C ALA A 119 -13.57 -0.52 -3.24
N ALA A 120 -13.30 0.34 -4.22
CA ALA A 120 -13.72 1.74 -4.16
C ALA A 120 -15.23 1.92 -4.44
N SER A 121 -15.82 1.03 -5.24
CA SER A 121 -17.23 1.11 -5.65
C SER A 121 -18.15 0.24 -4.79
N GLN A 122 -19.42 0.62 -4.70
CA GLN A 122 -20.42 -0.19 -3.98
C GLN A 122 -20.69 -1.52 -4.69
N ARG A 123 -20.65 -1.51 -6.03
CA ARG A 123 -20.86 -2.69 -6.87
C ARG A 123 -19.87 -3.79 -6.51
N ASP A 124 -18.62 -3.43 -6.22
CA ASP A 124 -17.56 -4.42 -5.97
C ASP A 124 -17.46 -4.84 -4.48
N ALA A 125 -18.26 -4.21 -3.62
CA ALA A 125 -18.23 -4.39 -2.16
C ALA A 125 -19.52 -5.00 -1.56
N ILE A 126 -20.62 -5.02 -2.32
CA ILE A 126 -21.89 -5.62 -1.87
C ILE A 126 -21.86 -7.12 -2.14
N ALA A 127 -22.24 -7.92 -1.15
CA ALA A 127 -22.33 -9.37 -1.29
C ALA A 127 -23.38 -9.75 -2.35
N LEU A 128 -23.03 -10.72 -3.19
CA LEU A 128 -23.94 -11.35 -4.15
C LEU A 128 -24.91 -12.29 -3.42
N GLU A 129 -25.87 -12.85 -4.15
CA GLU A 129 -26.89 -13.78 -3.59
C GLU A 129 -26.26 -15.03 -2.94
N ASP A 130 -25.08 -15.44 -3.38
CA ASP A 130 -24.31 -16.56 -2.82
C ASP A 130 -23.44 -16.18 -1.60
N GLY A 131 -23.48 -14.90 -1.18
CA GLY A 131 -22.69 -14.36 -0.07
C GLY A 131 -21.26 -13.96 -0.42
N SER A 132 -20.80 -14.18 -1.65
CA SER A 132 -19.47 -13.75 -2.09
C SER A 132 -19.41 -12.24 -2.28
N ILE A 133 -18.26 -11.62 -1.97
CA ILE A 133 -18.02 -10.20 -2.22
C ILE A 133 -17.22 -10.09 -3.52
N PRO A 134 -17.67 -9.34 -4.55
CA PRO A 134 -17.03 -9.34 -5.86
C PRO A 134 -15.53 -9.00 -5.86
N VAL A 135 -15.06 -8.13 -4.97
CA VAL A 135 -13.61 -7.82 -4.85
C VAL A 135 -12.77 -9.06 -4.51
N GLN A 136 -13.33 -10.07 -3.83
CA GLN A 136 -12.62 -11.31 -3.53
C GLN A 136 -12.30 -12.12 -4.78
N ASN A 137 -13.14 -12.04 -5.82
CA ASN A 137 -12.92 -12.77 -7.07
C ASN A 137 -11.63 -12.32 -7.76
N THR A 138 -11.21 -11.07 -7.56
CA THR A 138 -9.94 -10.56 -8.10
C THR A 138 -8.70 -11.32 -7.61
N LEU A 139 -8.80 -12.00 -6.46
CA LEU A 139 -7.72 -12.83 -5.89
C LEU A 139 -7.91 -14.33 -6.16
N LEU A 140 -9.07 -14.74 -6.65
CA LEU A 140 -9.40 -16.14 -6.95
C LEU A 140 -9.17 -16.49 -8.42
N ASP A 141 -9.19 -15.49 -9.32
CA ASP A 141 -9.02 -15.64 -10.77
C ASP A 141 -7.56 -15.79 -11.23
#